data_AF-A0A443S3L5-F1
#
_entry.id   AF-A0A443S3L5-F1
#
_cell.length_a   1.000
_cell.length_b   1.000
_cell.length_c   1.000
_cell.angle_alpha   90.00
_cell.angle_beta   90.00
_cell.angle_gamma   90.00
#
_symmetry.space_group_name_H-M   'P 1'
#
loop_
_entity.id
_entity.type
_entity.pdbx_description
1 polymer ?
#
loop_
_entity_poly.entity_id
_entity_poly.type
_entity_poly.pdbx_seq_one_letter_code
_entity_poly.pdbx_strand_id
1 'polypeptide(L)' 'MVDTKFLIHAGLSEEVVKEMKKANAKANPLGRIAQPNDVAELVAFLASENACYINGVDYVVDG' A
#
# COMPACT_ATOMS: atom_id res chain seq x y z
N MET A 1 -0.19 -1.13 -5.34
CA MET A 1 0.10 -2.44 -4.70
C MET A 1 1.03 -2.19 -3.52
N VAL A 2 0.75 -2.78 -2.35
CA VAL A 2 1.59 -2.66 -1.15
C VAL A 2 2.49 -3.88 -1.02
N ASP A 3 3.75 -3.69 -0.60
CA ASP A 3 4.70 -4.77 -0.35
C ASP A 3 4.26 -5.60 0.86
N THR A 4 3.62 -6.73 0.56
CA THR A 4 3.20 -7.72 1.55
C THR A 4 3.45 -9.12 1.00
N LYS A 5 3.38 -10.13 1.88
CA LYS A 5 3.43 -11.54 1.47
C LYS A 5 2.09 -12.04 0.89
N PHE A 6 1.09 -11.18 0.68
CA PHE A 6 -0.23 -11.58 0.20
C PHE A 6 -0.16 -12.48 -1.05
N LEU A 7 0.61 -12.07 -2.06
CA LEU A 7 0.72 -12.80 -3.32
C LEU A 7 1.39 -14.17 -3.16
N ILE A 8 2.37 -14.28 -2.27
CA ILE A 8 3.03 -15.57 -1.98
C ILE A 8 2.02 -16.50 -1.30
N HIS A 9 1.27 -16.01 -0.30
CA HIS A 9 0.22 -16.79 0.34
C HIS A 9 -0.96 -17.12 -0.59
N ALA A 10 -1.17 -16.32 -1.64
CA ALA A 10 -2.14 -16.60 -2.70
C ALA A 10 -1.66 -17.65 -3.72
N GLY A 11 -0.45 -18.22 -3.53
CA GLY A 11 0.08 -19.32 -4.36
C GLY A 11 1.02 -18.89 -5.48
N LEU A 12 1.45 -17.63 -5.54
CA LEU A 12 2.43 -17.19 -6.52
C LEU A 12 3.86 -17.47 -6.03
N SER A 13 4.73 -17.91 -6.95
CA SER A 13 6.16 -18.05 -6.69
C SER A 13 6.83 -16.70 -6.42
N GLU A 14 7.93 -16.70 -5.66
CA GLU A 14 8.69 -15.49 -5.36
C GLU A 14 9.20 -14.75 -6.61
N GLU A 15 9.59 -15.49 -7.65
CA GLU A 15 10.06 -14.92 -8.92
C GLU A 15 8.95 -14.10 -9.61
N VAL A 16 7.74 -14.67 -9.69
CA VAL A 16 6.57 -13.97 -10.26
C VAL A 16 6.25 -12.73 -9.42
N VAL A 17 6.25 -12.84 -8.10
CA VAL A 17 5.99 -11.68 -7.21
C VAL A 17 7.04 -10.59 -7.41
N LYS A 18 8.31 -10.95 -7.57
CA LYS A 18 9.40 -10.00 -7.83
C LYS A 18 9.19 -9.23 -9.13
N GLU A 19 8.83 -9.91 -10.22
CA GLU A 19 8.55 -9.25 -11.50
C GLU A 19 7.30 -8.37 -11.44
N MET A 20 6.25 -8.81 -10.74
CA MET A 20 5.07 -7.98 -10.48
C MET A 20 5.44 -6.72 -9.69
N LYS A 21 6.30 -6.80 -8.67
CA LYS A 21 6.77 -5.64 -7.90
C LYS A 21 7.51 -4.64 -8.79
N LYS A 22 8.40 -5.11 -9.69
CA LYS A 22 9.11 -4.24 -10.63
C LYS A 22 8.16 -3.54 -11.61
N ALA A 23 7.20 -4.27 -12.17
CA ALA A 23 6.21 -3.71 -13.08
C ALA A 23 5.37 -2.62 -12.38
N ASN A 24 4.93 -2.88 -11.15
CA ASN A 24 4.19 -1.90 -10.34
C ASN A 24 5.04 -0.67 -10.03
N ALA A 25 6.29 -0.83 -9.60
CA ALA A 25 7.18 0.30 -9.31
C ALA A 25 7.42 1.20 -10.52
N LYS A 26 7.49 0.62 -11.73
CA LYS A 26 7.63 1.38 -12.99
C LYS A 26 6.36 2.16 -13.36
N ALA A 27 5.18 1.63 -13.03
CA ALA A 27 3.90 2.27 -13.32
C ALA A 27 3.50 3.31 -12.26
N ASN A 28 4.03 3.19 -11.04
CA ASN A 28 3.76 4.12 -9.95
C ASN A 28 4.51 5.45 -10.17
N PRO A 29 3.83 6.63 -10.14
CA PRO A 29 4.45 7.96 -10.23
C PRO A 29 5.60 8.22 -9.25
N LEU A 30 5.59 7.61 -8.07
CA LEU A 30 6.67 7.70 -7.08
C LEU A 30 7.87 6.78 -7.39
N GLY A 31 7.79 5.98 -8.46
CA GLY A 31 8.87 5.11 -8.94
C GLY A 31 9.19 3.92 -8.02
N ARG A 32 8.34 3.65 -7.02
CA ARG A 32 8.52 2.56 -6.06
C ARG A 32 7.19 1.88 -5.74
N ILE A 33 7.26 0.67 -5.18
CA ILE A 33 6.10 0.03 -4.58
C ILE A 33 5.77 0.69 -3.22
N ALA A 34 4.48 0.78 -2.90
CA ALA A 34 4.04 1.18 -1.57
C ALA A 34 4.54 0.20 -0.51
N GLN A 35 4.95 0.71 0.63
CA GLN A 35 5.31 -0.03 1.83
C GLN A 35 4.12 -0.05 2.79
N PRO A 36 4.01 -1.03 3.70
CA PRO A 36 2.94 -1.05 4.70
C PRO A 36 2.79 0.27 5.46
N ASN A 37 3.90 0.94 5.77
CA ASN A 37 3.90 2.22 6.46
C ASN A 37 3.23 3.36 5.67
N ASP A 38 3.23 3.32 4.32
CA ASP A 38 2.56 4.37 3.52
C ASP A 38 1.05 4.41 3.80
N VAL A 39 0.43 3.28 4.16
CA VAL A 39 -0.98 3.20 4.57
C VAL A 39 -1.11 3.39 6.08
N ALA A 40 -0.20 2.83 6.88
CA ALA A 40 -0.29 2.86 8.33
C ALA A 40 -0.22 4.28 8.90
N GLU A 41 0.56 5.19 8.32
CA GLU A 41 0.64 6.58 8.77
C GLU A 41 -0.70 7.32 8.62
N LEU A 42 -1.41 7.11 7.50
CA LEU A 42 -2.77 7.65 7.34
C LEU A 42 -3.72 7.07 8.37
N VAL A 43 -3.68 5.75 8.59
CA VAL A 43 -4.52 5.09 9.59
C VAL A 43 -4.24 5.63 10.99
N ALA A 44 -2.96 5.82 11.36
CA ALA A 44 -2.56 6.39 12.64
C ALA A 44 -3.07 7.83 12.81
N PHE A 45 -3.01 8.65 11.76
CA PHE A 45 -3.61 9.99 11.77
C PHE A 45 -5.13 9.93 11.98
N LEU A 46 -5.84 9.09 11.22
CA LEU A 46 -7.30 8.94 11.31
C LEU A 46 -7.74 8.39 12.68
N ALA A 47 -6.91 7.59 13.35
CA ALA A 47 -7.15 7.09 14.69
C ALA A 47 -6.83 8.10 15.80
N SER A 48 -6.23 9.25 15.46
CA SER A 48 -5.84 10.28 16.43
C SER A 48 -6.95 11.31 16.68
N GLU A 49 -6.84 12.05 17.78
CA GLU A 49 -7.74 13.18 18.11
C GLU A 49 -7.77 14.27 17.03
N ASN A 50 -6.72 14.37 16.20
CA ASN A 50 -6.65 15.36 15.13
C ASN A 50 -7.67 15.09 14.00
N ALA A 51 -8.22 13.87 13.93
CA ALA A 51 -9.21 13.47 12.94
C ALA A 51 -10.63 13.39 13.52
N CYS A 52 -10.91 13.98 14.69
CA CYS A 52 -12.16 13.79 15.45
C CYS A 52 -13.47 14.09 14.71
N TYR A 53 -13.41 14.85 13.60
CA TYR A 53 -14.59 15.20 12.79
C TYR A 53 -14.55 14.59 11.38
N ILE A 54 -13.64 13.66 11.13
CA ILE A 54 -13.49 12.95 9.86
C ILE A 54 -14.18 11.58 9.99
N ASN A 55 -15.26 11.37 9.24
CA ASN A 55 -15.96 10.10 9.17
C ASN A 55 -16.70 9.94 7.83
N GLY A 56 -16.96 8.69 7.43
CA GLY A 56 -17.74 8.39 6.22
C GLY A 56 -17.04 8.75 4.89
N VAL A 57 -15.71 8.77 4.87
CA VAL A 57 -14.90 9.14 3.69
C VAL A 57 -13.96 8.00 3.30
N ASP A 58 -13.81 7.78 2.00
CA ASP A 58 -12.82 6.87 1.42
C ASP A 58 -11.52 7.63 1.11
N TYR A 59 -10.40 7.09 1.56
CA TYR A 59 -9.07 7.61 1.27
C TYR A 59 -8.31 6.69 0.32
N VAL A 60 -7.79 7.26 -0.77
CA VAL A 60 -6.97 6.55 -1.74
C VAL A 60 -5.49 6.78 -1.41
N VAL A 61 -4.74 5.68 -1.26
CA VAL A 61 -3.29 5.68 -1.01
C VAL A 61 -2.63 4.75 -2.03
N ASP A 62 -2.35 5.27 -3.22
CA ASP A 62 -1.86 4.48 -4.36
C ASP A 62 -0.54 4.99 -4.96
N GLY A 63 -0.18 6.26 -4.72
CA GLY A 63 1.09 6.87 -5.14
C GLY A 63 1.07 7.29 -6.60
#